data_AF-A0A8T0D4I8-F1
#
_entry.id   AF-A0A8T0D4I8-F1
#
_cell.length_a   1.000
_cell.length_b   1.000
_cell.length_c   1.000
_cell.angle_alpha   90.00
_cell.angle_beta   90.00
_cell.angle_gamma   90.00
#
_symmetry.space_group_name_H-M   'P 1'
#
loop_
_entity.id
_entity.type
_entity.pdbx_description
1 polymer ?
#
loop_
_entity_poly.entity_id
_entity_poly.type
_entity_poly.pdbx_seq_one_letter_code
_entity_poly.pdbx_strand_id
1 'polypeptide(L)'
;RTENPPVCHSLTLFFLGFTHRTCKSHLDSIREEYEQRHRRGFVTQPRAKNSPPVCRLESKSFYERHVEALSRRTSQPPATTLKAFRTAWDEFSKEKTIISLMSSIPWPPFCDKIESTTQCSSADLRIEAVLKFVDYSVRSLRQLQIEWHPDRFSARFSSRLSTEIKDFVLPKVLAISQLLNSALEMLRRRNSQIS
;
A
#
# COMPACT_ATOMS: atom_id res chain seq x y z
N ARG A 1 -16.29 67.81 1.13
CA ARG A 1 -15.08 67.13 1.66
C ARG A 1 -15.55 66.15 2.72
N THR A 2 -15.72 64.88 2.33
CA THR A 2 -15.93 63.73 3.22
C THR A 2 -15.59 62.51 2.38
N GLU A 3 -14.38 62.01 2.59
CA GLU A 3 -13.87 60.78 1.97
C GLU A 3 -14.44 59.59 2.76
N ASN A 4 -15.04 58.64 2.06
CA ASN A 4 -15.32 57.30 2.60
C ASN A 4 -14.35 56.31 1.93
N PRO A 5 -13.71 55.40 2.70
CA PRO A 5 -12.75 54.45 2.16
C PRO A 5 -13.43 53.32 1.38
N PRO A 6 -12.74 52.70 0.40
CA PRO A 6 -13.25 51.50 -0.25
C PRO A 6 -13.19 50.31 0.73
N VAL A 7 -14.35 49.73 1.02
CA VAL A 7 -14.48 48.47 1.75
C VAL A 7 -13.89 47.35 0.89
N CYS A 8 -12.84 46.70 1.39
CA CYS A 8 -12.29 45.46 0.84
C CYS A 8 -13.37 44.37 0.79
N HIS A 9 -13.97 44.15 -0.38
CA HIS A 9 -14.69 42.91 -0.69
C HIS A 9 -13.74 41.91 -1.32
N SER A 10 -12.90 41.30 -0.49
CA SER A 10 -12.09 40.16 -0.95
C SER A 10 -11.67 39.32 0.24
N LEU A 11 -12.58 38.45 0.71
CA LEU A 11 -12.20 37.28 1.54
C LEU A 11 -13.36 36.27 1.72
N THR A 12 -14.58 36.57 1.28
CA THR A 12 -15.72 35.63 1.41
C THR A 12 -15.86 34.62 0.28
N LEU A 13 -15.15 34.76 -0.85
CA LEU A 13 -15.23 33.82 -1.97
C LEU A 13 -14.17 32.72 -1.96
N PHE A 14 -13.17 32.77 -1.07
CA PHE A 14 -12.10 31.77 -1.04
C PHE A 14 -12.54 30.42 -0.43
N PHE A 15 -13.61 30.42 0.37
CA PHE A 15 -14.04 29.22 1.12
C PHE A 15 -15.21 28.43 0.50
N LEU A 16 -15.73 28.82 -0.67
CA LEU A 16 -16.84 28.09 -1.31
C LEU A 16 -16.43 26.81 -2.06
N GLY A 17 -15.14 26.50 -2.16
CA GLY A 17 -14.64 25.31 -2.87
C GLY A 17 -14.47 24.06 -2.01
N PHE A 18 -14.41 24.20 -0.68
CA PHE A 18 -14.25 23.07 0.25
C PHE A 18 -15.61 22.52 0.68
N THR A 19 -16.39 22.01 -0.28
CA THR A 19 -17.38 20.99 0.11
C THR A 19 -16.59 19.76 0.49
N HIS A 20 -16.34 19.60 1.78
CA HIS A 20 -15.80 18.40 2.37
C HIS A 20 -16.78 17.27 2.01
N ARG A 21 -16.56 16.60 0.88
CA ARG A 21 -17.18 15.30 0.62
C ARG A 21 -16.67 14.40 1.72
N THR A 22 -17.45 14.30 2.79
CA THR A 22 -17.24 13.26 3.79
C THR A 22 -17.43 11.96 3.03
N CYS A 23 -16.31 11.31 2.72
CA CYS A 23 -16.32 9.96 2.21
C CYS A 23 -16.95 9.11 3.32
N LYS A 24 -18.23 8.76 3.18
CA LYS A 24 -18.90 7.86 4.13
C LYS A 24 -18.03 6.61 4.24
N SER A 25 -17.43 6.40 5.41
CA SER A 25 -16.68 5.19 5.69
C SER A 25 -17.65 4.01 5.61
N HIS A 26 -17.17 2.84 5.21
CA HIS A 26 -17.97 1.62 5.30
C HIS A 26 -18.56 1.43 6.71
N LEU A 27 -17.82 1.83 7.74
CA LEU A 27 -18.28 1.80 9.13
C LEU A 27 -19.43 2.77 9.42
N ASP A 28 -19.46 3.92 8.74
CA ASP A 28 -20.58 4.87 8.86
C ASP A 28 -21.84 4.29 8.24
N SER A 29 -21.71 3.56 7.12
CA SER A 29 -22.84 2.87 6.48
C SER A 29 -23.42 1.77 7.36
N ILE A 30 -22.56 1.02 8.07
CA ILE A 30 -22.98 -0.01 9.04
C ILE A 30 -23.70 0.63 10.23
N ARG A 31 -23.17 1.75 10.75
CA ARG A 31 -23.80 2.50 11.84
C ARG A 31 -25.18 3.00 11.44
N GLU A 32 -25.31 3.59 10.24
CA GLU A 32 -26.56 4.13 9.72
C GLU A 32 -27.62 3.01 9.53
N GLU A 33 -27.20 1.83 9.05
CA GLU A 33 -28.07 0.66 8.93
C GLU A 33 -28.53 0.14 10.31
N TYR A 34 -27.63 0.07 11.28
CA TYR A 34 -27.95 -0.34 12.65
C TYR A 34 -28.95 0.63 13.29
N GLU A 35 -28.71 1.93 13.18
CA GLU A 35 -29.60 2.96 13.71
C GLU A 35 -30.97 2.94 13.03
N GLN A 36 -31.05 2.66 11.72
CA GLN A 36 -32.31 2.48 11.02
C GLN A 36 -33.11 1.28 11.54
N ARG A 37 -32.44 0.15 11.81
CA ARG A 37 -33.07 -1.05 12.39
C ARG A 37 -33.56 -0.80 13.81
N HIS A 38 -32.83 0.01 14.59
CA HIS A 38 -33.21 0.31 15.97
C HIS A 38 -34.22 1.46 16.11
N ARG A 39 -34.31 2.38 15.14
CA ARG A 39 -35.37 3.42 15.08
C ARG A 39 -36.72 2.84 14.67
N ARG A 40 -36.72 1.86 13.77
CA ARG A 40 -37.92 1.10 13.41
C ARG A 40 -38.10 0.02 14.48
N GLY A 41 -38.61 0.44 15.64
CA GLY A 41 -38.74 -0.38 16.84
C GLY A 41 -39.08 -1.83 16.52
N PHE A 42 -38.38 -2.76 17.19
CA PHE A 42 -38.49 -4.21 17.02
C PHE A 42 -39.93 -4.66 16.75
N VAL A 43 -40.29 -4.82 15.48
CA VAL A 43 -41.36 -5.74 15.11
C VAL A 43 -40.71 -7.11 15.15
N THR A 44 -40.64 -7.70 16.35
CA THR A 44 -40.53 -9.14 16.49
C THR A 44 -41.73 -9.75 15.79
N GLN A 45 -41.59 -10.11 14.51
CA GLN A 45 -42.50 -11.07 13.93
C GLN A 45 -42.39 -12.36 14.76
N PRO A 46 -43.50 -12.91 15.26
CA PRO A 46 -43.47 -14.25 15.83
C PRO A 46 -43.01 -15.19 14.72
N ARG A 47 -41.83 -15.78 14.91
CA ARG A 47 -41.25 -16.78 14.02
C ARG A 47 -42.27 -17.90 13.83
N ALA A 48 -42.87 -17.98 12.64
CA ALA A 48 -43.74 -19.09 12.29
C ALA A 48 -42.95 -20.39 12.50
N LYS A 49 -43.52 -21.33 13.25
CA LYS A 49 -42.87 -22.58 13.69
C LYS A 49 -42.55 -23.56 12.55
N ASN A 50 -42.73 -23.16 11.29
CA ASN A 50 -42.49 -23.95 10.10
C ASN A 50 -41.56 -23.17 9.16
N SER A 51 -40.27 -23.09 9.50
CA SER A 51 -39.22 -22.80 8.52
C SER A 51 -38.40 -24.08 8.32
N PRO A 52 -38.14 -24.51 7.08
CA PRO A 52 -37.23 -25.62 6.86
C PRO A 52 -35.87 -25.24 7.46
N PRO A 53 -35.09 -26.22 7.98
CA PRO A 53 -33.83 -25.93 8.62
C PRO A 53 -32.98 -25.13 7.65
N VAL A 54 -32.63 -23.89 8.01
CA VAL A 54 -31.71 -23.05 7.24
C VAL A 54 -30.48 -23.90 7.01
N CYS A 55 -30.27 -24.25 5.74
CA CYS A 55 -29.28 -25.19 5.28
C CYS A 55 -27.91 -24.87 5.90
N ARG A 56 -27.41 -25.80 6.71
CA ARG A 56 -26.03 -25.90 7.22
C ARG A 56 -24.96 -25.90 6.11
N LEU A 57 -25.36 -25.82 4.83
CA LEU A 57 -24.47 -25.76 3.67
C LEU A 57 -23.84 -24.37 3.47
N GLU A 58 -24.51 -23.26 3.80
CA GLU A 58 -23.91 -21.93 3.58
C GLU A 58 -22.73 -21.64 4.51
N SER A 59 -22.75 -22.21 5.73
CA SER A 59 -21.65 -22.08 6.68
C SER A 59 -20.37 -22.77 6.20
N LYS A 60 -20.49 -23.87 5.43
CA LYS A 60 -19.33 -24.52 4.79
C LYS A 60 -18.73 -23.61 3.73
N SER A 61 -19.55 -22.94 2.91
CA SER A 61 -19.06 -22.02 1.89
C SER A 61 -18.41 -20.75 2.47
N PHE A 62 -18.90 -20.27 3.62
CA PHE A 62 -18.22 -19.18 4.34
C PHE A 62 -16.88 -19.63 4.93
N TYR A 63 -16.87 -20.77 5.63
CA TYR A 63 -15.66 -21.29 6.24
C TYR A 63 -14.60 -21.63 5.19
N GLU A 64 -15.00 -22.24 4.07
CA GLU A 64 -14.13 -22.58 2.96
C GLU A 64 -13.57 -21.32 2.28
N ARG A 65 -14.41 -20.30 2.01
CA ARG A 65 -13.94 -18.99 1.54
C ARG A 65 -13.02 -18.28 2.54
N HIS A 66 -13.28 -18.44 3.84
CA HIS A 66 -12.46 -17.84 4.90
C HIS A 66 -11.10 -18.54 5.02
N VAL A 67 -11.08 -19.88 4.97
CA VAL A 67 -9.86 -20.69 4.95
C VAL A 67 -9.08 -20.43 3.66
N GLU A 68 -9.75 -20.27 2.52
CA GLU A 68 -9.10 -19.90 1.26
C GLU A 68 -8.51 -18.47 1.34
N ALA A 69 -9.23 -17.51 1.92
CA ALA A 69 -8.73 -16.16 2.14
C ALA A 69 -7.54 -16.14 3.13
N LEU A 70 -7.58 -16.98 4.18
CA LEU A 70 -6.47 -17.16 5.10
C LEU A 70 -5.28 -17.81 4.40
N SER A 71 -5.49 -18.87 3.62
CA SER A 71 -4.47 -19.56 2.83
C SER A 71 -3.79 -18.63 1.84
N ARG A 72 -4.54 -17.76 1.15
CA ARG A 72 -3.99 -16.69 0.29
C ARG A 72 -3.15 -15.67 1.08
N ARG A 73 -3.45 -15.47 2.37
CA ARG A 73 -2.69 -14.60 3.28
C ARG A 73 -1.42 -15.28 3.79
N THR A 74 -1.46 -16.59 4.06
CA THR A 74 -0.29 -17.40 4.44
C THR A 74 0.60 -17.77 3.27
N SER A 75 0.09 -17.73 2.02
CA SER A 75 0.91 -17.87 0.81
C SER A 75 1.64 -16.58 0.44
N GLN A 76 1.48 -15.50 1.21
CA GLN A 76 2.45 -14.41 1.13
C GLN A 76 3.80 -15.01 1.54
N PRO A 77 4.84 -14.86 0.69
CA PRO A 77 6.15 -15.36 1.04
C PRO A 77 6.52 -14.83 2.43
N PRO A 78 7.12 -15.67 3.30
CA PRO A 78 7.45 -15.25 4.67
C PRO A 78 8.19 -13.93 4.58
N ALA A 79 7.81 -12.96 5.43
CA ALA A 79 8.42 -11.64 5.45
C ALA A 79 9.94 -11.80 5.40
N THR A 80 10.52 -11.57 4.22
CA THR A 80 11.92 -11.90 3.99
C THR A 80 12.73 -10.95 4.85
N THR A 81 13.48 -11.49 5.79
CA THR A 81 14.37 -10.66 6.61
C THR A 81 15.36 -9.95 5.70
N LEU A 82 15.79 -8.74 6.07
CA LEU A 82 16.76 -7.98 5.28
C LEU A 82 18.03 -8.79 4.97
N LYS A 83 18.46 -9.66 5.89
CA LYS A 83 19.59 -10.57 5.69
C LYS A 83 19.32 -11.62 4.61
N ALA A 84 18.14 -12.25 4.63
CA ALA A 84 17.76 -13.23 3.61
C ALA A 84 17.65 -12.57 2.23
N PHE A 85 17.02 -11.38 2.17
CA PHE A 85 16.94 -10.59 0.94
C PHE A 85 18.32 -10.26 0.37
N ARG A 86 19.25 -9.79 1.21
CA ARG A 86 20.62 -9.48 0.76
C ARG A 86 21.35 -10.70 0.21
N THR A 87 21.18 -11.85 0.84
CA THR A 87 21.81 -13.10 0.36
C THR A 87 21.31 -13.44 -1.04
N ALA A 88 19.99 -13.41 -1.25
CA ALA A 88 19.39 -13.65 -2.56
C ALA A 88 19.81 -12.59 -3.61
N TRP A 89 19.88 -11.32 -3.21
CA TRP A 89 20.32 -10.22 -4.07
C TRP A 89 21.79 -10.38 -4.49
N ASP A 90 22.66 -10.77 -3.56
CA ASP A 90 24.10 -10.98 -3.82
C ASP A 90 24.34 -12.17 -4.76
N GLU A 91 23.56 -13.25 -4.62
CA GLU A 91 23.59 -14.40 -5.53
C GLU A 91 23.14 -13.98 -6.94
N PHE A 92 21.99 -13.32 -7.05
CA PHE A 92 21.46 -12.81 -8.31
C PHE A 92 22.40 -11.82 -9.01
N SER A 93 23.05 -10.94 -8.23
CA SER A 93 23.97 -9.94 -8.78
C SER A 93 25.25 -10.56 -9.34
N LYS A 94 25.66 -11.75 -8.88
CA LYS A 94 26.84 -12.47 -9.38
C LYS A 94 26.53 -13.34 -10.59
N GLU A 95 25.27 -13.75 -10.71
CA GLU A 95 24.83 -14.55 -11.84
C GLU A 95 25.03 -13.80 -13.16
N LYS A 96 25.30 -14.53 -14.25
CA LYS A 96 25.51 -13.94 -15.59
C LYS A 96 24.44 -14.37 -16.60
N THR A 97 23.43 -15.09 -16.13
CA THR A 97 22.33 -15.61 -16.95
C THR A 97 21.45 -14.46 -17.47
N ILE A 98 20.82 -14.73 -18.61
CA ILE A 98 19.81 -13.83 -19.19
C ILE A 98 18.58 -13.86 -18.29
N ILE A 99 18.08 -12.69 -17.98
CA ILE A 99 16.88 -12.46 -17.19
C ILE A 99 15.71 -12.35 -18.17
N SER A 100 14.88 -13.38 -18.24
CA SER A 100 13.71 -13.46 -19.13
C SER A 100 12.38 -13.30 -18.41
N LEU A 101 12.35 -13.44 -17.08
CA LEU A 101 11.12 -13.41 -16.27
C LEU A 101 11.25 -12.38 -15.15
N MET A 102 10.19 -11.60 -14.90
CA MET A 102 10.17 -10.66 -13.76
C MET A 102 10.32 -11.37 -12.41
N SER A 103 9.82 -12.60 -12.26
CA SER A 103 9.93 -13.38 -11.02
C SER A 103 11.36 -13.81 -10.70
N SER A 104 12.28 -13.78 -11.66
CA SER A 104 13.69 -14.12 -11.43
C SER A 104 14.47 -13.00 -10.73
N ILE A 105 13.97 -11.77 -10.76
CA ILE A 105 14.58 -10.65 -10.05
C ILE A 105 14.13 -10.73 -8.58
N PRO A 106 15.06 -10.79 -7.60
CA PRO A 106 14.71 -10.75 -6.20
C PRO A 106 14.25 -9.34 -5.82
N TRP A 107 12.95 -9.09 -5.95
CA TRP A 107 12.33 -7.81 -5.59
C TRP A 107 12.31 -7.62 -4.07
N PRO A 108 12.46 -6.38 -3.57
CA PRO A 108 12.27 -6.09 -2.17
C PRO A 108 10.84 -6.43 -1.73
N PRO A 109 10.63 -6.95 -0.50
CA PRO A 109 9.32 -7.43 -0.05
C PRO A 109 8.26 -6.32 0.13
N PHE A 110 8.66 -5.05 0.05
CA PHE A 110 7.76 -3.91 0.06
C PHE A 110 7.23 -3.54 -1.34
N CYS A 111 7.73 -4.17 -2.41
CA CYS A 111 7.40 -3.82 -3.79
C CYS A 111 6.05 -4.35 -4.28
N ASP A 112 5.56 -5.47 -3.75
CA ASP A 112 4.25 -6.02 -4.14
C ASP A 112 3.09 -5.05 -3.82
N LYS A 113 3.32 -4.19 -2.82
CA LYS A 113 2.40 -3.12 -2.41
C LYS A 113 2.43 -1.89 -3.33
N ILE A 114 3.36 -1.83 -4.29
CA ILE A 114 3.42 -0.75 -5.28
C ILE A 114 2.40 -1.00 -6.40
N GLU A 115 2.21 -2.26 -6.80
CA GLU A 115 1.33 -2.65 -7.92
C GLU A 115 -0.10 -2.95 -7.47
N SER A 116 -0.29 -3.48 -6.25
CA SER A 116 -1.61 -3.81 -5.69
C SER A 116 -2.32 -2.59 -5.11
N THR A 117 -2.51 -1.53 -5.89
CA THR A 117 -3.31 -0.36 -5.50
C THR A 117 -4.77 -0.55 -5.89
N THR A 118 -5.39 -1.60 -5.36
CA THR A 118 -6.84 -1.67 -5.17
C THR A 118 -7.10 -1.47 -3.69
N GLN A 119 -7.59 -0.29 -3.32
CA GLN A 119 -7.92 0.16 -1.95
C GLN A 119 -6.74 0.67 -1.09
N CYS A 120 -6.56 2.00 -1.11
CA CYS A 120 -6.25 2.82 0.07
C CYS A 120 -4.99 2.47 0.90
N SER A 121 -3.86 2.12 0.27
CA SER A 121 -2.57 2.19 0.98
C SER A 121 -1.97 3.57 0.78
N SER A 122 -1.91 4.38 1.84
CA SER A 122 -1.30 5.72 1.78
C SER A 122 0.19 5.61 1.44
N ALA A 123 0.75 6.67 0.83
CA ALA A 123 2.19 6.76 0.60
C ALA A 123 2.98 6.50 1.88
N ASP A 124 2.48 6.97 3.02
CA ASP A 124 3.08 6.78 4.35
C ASP A 124 3.16 5.31 4.75
N LEU A 125 2.14 4.49 4.46
CA LEU A 125 2.18 3.06 4.79
C LEU A 125 3.24 2.32 3.97
N ARG A 126 3.44 2.70 2.70
CA ARG A 126 4.50 2.13 1.86
C ARG A 126 5.87 2.54 2.37
N ILE A 127 6.04 3.80 2.73
CA ILE A 127 7.27 4.32 3.32
C ILE A 127 7.56 3.63 4.66
N GLU A 128 6.56 3.48 5.53
CA GLU A 128 6.72 2.82 6.83
C GLU A 128 7.08 1.34 6.66
N ALA A 129 6.55 0.66 5.63
CA ALA A 129 6.95 -0.71 5.30
C ALA A 129 8.43 -0.80 4.90
N VAL A 130 8.93 0.17 4.12
CA VAL A 130 10.37 0.27 3.79
C VAL A 130 11.19 0.48 5.05
N LEU A 131 10.79 1.41 5.93
CA LEU A 131 11.54 1.69 7.16
C LEU A 131 11.59 0.50 8.11
N LYS A 132 10.47 -0.21 8.29
CA LYS A 132 10.43 -1.45 9.08
C LYS A 132 11.31 -2.54 8.48
N PHE A 133 11.34 -2.66 7.15
CA PHE A 133 12.19 -3.64 6.48
C PHE A 133 13.68 -3.37 6.71
N VAL A 134 14.11 -2.11 6.73
CA VAL A 134 15.50 -1.73 6.99
C VAL A 134 15.84 -1.49 8.46
N ASP A 135 14.91 -1.79 9.37
CA ASP A 135 15.02 -1.55 10.81
C ASP A 135 15.42 -0.10 11.14
N TYR A 136 14.81 0.86 10.43
CA TYR A 136 15.09 2.30 10.56
C TYR A 136 16.57 2.70 10.41
N SER A 137 17.40 1.84 9.82
CA SER A 137 18.82 2.09 9.61
C SER A 137 19.07 2.94 8.37
N VAL A 138 19.60 4.15 8.58
CA VAL A 138 20.03 5.04 7.48
C VAL A 138 21.07 4.37 6.57
N ARG A 139 21.98 3.57 7.15
CA ARG A 139 23.03 2.87 6.39
C ARG A 139 22.41 1.82 5.46
N SER A 140 21.51 0.99 5.98
CA SER A 140 20.83 -0.05 5.20
C SER A 140 19.97 0.56 4.09
N LEU A 141 19.30 1.68 4.37
CA LEU A 141 18.47 2.37 3.41
C LEU A 141 19.28 3.01 2.27
N ARG A 142 20.41 3.66 2.59
CA ARG A 142 21.33 4.20 1.57
C ARG A 142 21.90 3.10 0.68
N GLN A 143 22.20 1.94 1.26
CA GLN A 143 22.70 0.80 0.47
C GLN A 143 21.65 0.35 -0.55
N LEU A 144 20.38 0.18 -0.14
CA LEU A 144 19.29 -0.14 -1.07
C LEU A 144 19.11 0.95 -2.13
N GLN A 145 19.22 2.22 -1.77
CA GLN A 145 19.10 3.34 -2.71
C GLN A 145 20.15 3.26 -3.83
N ILE A 146 21.39 2.87 -3.50
CA ILE A 146 22.47 2.70 -4.48
C ILE A 146 22.21 1.48 -5.36
N GLU A 147 21.80 0.36 -4.77
CA GLU A 147 21.54 -0.90 -5.47
C GLU A 147 20.37 -0.77 -6.46
N TRP A 148 19.31 -0.06 -6.06
CA TRP A 148 18.09 0.14 -6.83
C TRP A 148 18.06 1.47 -7.61
N HIS A 149 19.19 2.16 -7.73
CA HIS A 149 19.27 3.36 -8.57
C HIS A 149 19.09 2.97 -10.04
N PRO A 150 18.22 3.64 -10.83
CA PRO A 150 17.91 3.24 -12.21
C PRO A 150 19.16 3.15 -13.08
N ASP A 151 20.09 4.10 -12.97
CA ASP A 151 21.33 4.08 -13.75
C ASP A 151 22.27 2.94 -13.34
N ARG A 152 22.42 2.68 -12.04
CA ARG A 152 23.30 1.59 -11.57
C ARG A 152 22.71 0.24 -11.93
N PHE A 153 21.39 0.09 -11.77
CA PHE A 153 20.68 -1.12 -12.15
C PHE A 153 20.80 -1.37 -13.65
N SER A 154 20.54 -0.35 -14.48
CA SER A 154 20.68 -0.45 -15.94
C SER A 154 22.11 -0.74 -16.35
N ALA A 155 23.11 -0.07 -15.77
CA ALA A 155 24.51 -0.34 -16.09
C ALA A 155 24.93 -1.79 -15.79
N ARG A 156 24.33 -2.42 -14.77
CA ARG A 156 24.67 -3.79 -14.37
C ARG A 156 23.84 -4.88 -15.06
N PHE A 157 22.57 -4.62 -15.29
CA PHE A 157 21.61 -5.66 -15.70
C PHE A 157 20.99 -5.40 -17.08
N SER A 158 21.12 -4.21 -17.68
CA SER A 158 20.49 -3.91 -18.98
C SER A 158 20.91 -4.84 -20.13
N SER A 159 22.15 -5.35 -20.10
CA SER A 159 22.66 -6.32 -21.08
C SER A 159 22.11 -7.73 -20.86
N ARG A 160 21.69 -8.05 -19.63
CA ARG A 160 21.13 -9.34 -19.24
C ARG A 160 19.61 -9.41 -19.35
N LEU A 161 18.92 -8.27 -19.35
CA LEU A 161 17.46 -8.22 -19.48
C LEU A 161 17.03 -8.52 -20.92
N SER A 162 16.06 -9.43 -21.08
CA SER A 162 15.35 -9.59 -22.36
C SER A 162 14.60 -8.31 -22.71
N THR A 163 14.51 -7.99 -24.00
CA THR A 163 13.76 -6.82 -24.49
C THR A 163 12.30 -6.82 -24.08
N GLU A 164 11.66 -7.99 -23.96
CA GLU A 164 10.24 -8.08 -23.59
C GLU A 164 9.97 -7.62 -22.15
N ILE A 165 10.92 -7.81 -21.24
CA ILE A 165 10.73 -7.47 -19.82
C ILE A 165 11.30 -6.11 -19.45
N LYS A 166 12.17 -5.50 -20.29
CA LYS A 166 12.81 -4.21 -20.02
C LYS A 166 11.78 -3.12 -19.74
N ASP A 167 10.72 -3.08 -20.53
CA ASP A 167 9.67 -2.07 -20.44
C ASP A 167 8.85 -2.17 -19.14
N PHE A 168 8.87 -3.32 -18.46
CA PHE A 168 8.22 -3.52 -17.17
C PHE A 168 9.18 -3.35 -15.99
N VAL A 169 10.42 -3.81 -16.15
CA VAL A 169 11.44 -3.78 -15.09
C VAL A 169 11.91 -2.36 -14.81
N LEU A 170 12.20 -1.56 -15.85
CA LEU A 170 12.76 -0.22 -15.65
C LEU A 170 11.79 0.74 -14.92
N PRO A 171 10.49 0.81 -15.26
CA PRO A 171 9.53 1.60 -14.49
C PRO A 171 9.39 1.13 -13.04
N LYS A 172 9.43 -0.19 -12.80
CA LYS A 172 9.36 -0.75 -11.44
C LYS A 172 10.59 -0.35 -10.62
N VAL A 173 11.79 -0.42 -11.19
CA VAL A 173 13.03 0.04 -10.53
C VAL A 173 12.97 1.53 -10.24
N LEU A 174 12.43 2.35 -11.16
CA LEU A 174 12.24 3.78 -10.94
C LEU A 174 11.29 4.04 -9.76
N ALA A 175 10.15 3.34 -9.69
CA ALA A 175 9.20 3.48 -8.59
C ALA A 175 9.81 3.07 -7.24
N ILE A 176 10.63 2.02 -7.21
CA ILE A 176 11.38 1.60 -6.02
C ILE A 176 12.36 2.70 -5.58
N SER A 177 13.14 3.24 -6.51
CA SER A 177 14.11 4.32 -6.22
C SER A 177 13.42 5.55 -5.62
N GLN A 178 12.29 5.97 -6.20
CA GLN A 178 11.49 7.08 -5.67
C GLN A 178 10.98 6.81 -4.25
N LEU A 179 10.46 5.60 -4.01
CA LEU A 179 9.99 5.20 -2.69
C LEU A 179 11.12 5.21 -1.64
N LEU A 180 12.30 4.71 -2.00
CA LEU A 180 13.49 4.72 -1.13
C LEU A 180 13.94 6.15 -0.81
N ASN A 181 13.88 7.07 -1.77
CA ASN A 181 14.21 8.48 -1.57
C ASN A 181 13.24 9.13 -0.57
N SER A 182 11.93 8.91 -0.73
CA SER A 182 10.92 9.42 0.21
C SER A 182 11.11 8.84 1.62
N ALA A 183 11.42 7.55 1.73
CA ALA A 183 11.70 6.92 3.02
C ALA A 183 12.93 7.50 3.70
N LEU A 184 14.00 7.79 2.94
CA LEU A 184 15.22 8.38 3.47
C LEU A 184 15.00 9.81 3.96
N GLU A 185 14.24 10.60 3.20
CA GLU A 185 13.86 11.95 3.60
C GLU A 185 13.02 11.94 4.88
N MET A 186 12.03 11.05 4.98
CA MET A 186 11.20 10.93 6.17
C MET A 186 12.02 10.50 7.40
N LEU A 187 12.94 9.55 7.24
CA LEU A 187 13.82 9.10 8.32
C LEU A 187 14.75 10.22 8.81
N ARG A 188 15.29 11.04 7.89
CA ARG A 188 16.08 12.21 8.25
C ARG A 188 15.26 13.24 9.04
N ARG A 189 14.05 13.56 8.58
CA ARG A 189 13.14 14.48 9.27
C ARG A 189 12.82 14.00 10.68
N ARG A 190 12.55 12.69 10.88
CA ARG A 190 12.32 12.10 12.21
C ARG A 190 13.54 12.24 13.12
N ASN A 191 14.74 11.94 12.63
CA ASN A 191 15.96 12.06 13.42
C ASN A 191 16.26 13.50 13.83
N SER A 192 15.98 14.47 12.96
CA SER A 192 16.15 15.90 13.25
C SER A 192 15.12 16.46 14.25
N GLN A 193 14.00 15.77 14.48
CA GLN A 193 13.00 16.17 15.50
C GLN A 193 13.29 15.58 16.88
N ILE A 194 14.15 14.55 16.95
CA ILE A 194 14.49 13.83 18.18
C ILE A 194 15.83 14.32 18.76
N SER A 195 16.65 15.01 17.95
CA SER A 195 17.92 15.63 18.35
C SER A 195 17.70 17.07 18.80
#